data_AF-A0A4R4LRA6-F1
#
_entry.id   AF-A0A4R4LRA6-F1
#
_cell.length_a   1.000
_cell.length_b   1.000
_cell.length_c   1.000
_cell.angle_alpha   90.00
_cell.angle_beta   90.00
_cell.angle_gamma   90.00
#
_symmetry.space_group_name_H-M   'P 1'
#
loop_
_entity.id
_entity.type
_entity.pdbx_description
1 polymer ?
#
loop_
_entity_poly.entity_id
_entity_poly.type
_entity_poly.pdbx_seq_one_letter_code
_entity_poly.pdbx_strand_id
1 'polypeptide(L)'
;MSAPTAVLKAELRLFLREPFSLFWIVVFPTLLLAILGLIPSFREPSAELGGNRVIDLYVPVSVLLATIMAGLMALPPVLAGYRERGILRRMSTTPVRPAALLAAQIALHFAAALVSALLAIATGRLAFG
;
A
#
# COMPACT_ATOMS: atom_id res chain seq x y z
N MET A 1 27.70 8.59 0.42
CA MET A 1 26.38 7.92 0.25
C MET A 1 26.56 6.76 -0.71
N SER A 2 26.13 5.55 -0.36
CA SER A 2 26.25 4.41 -1.29
C SER A 2 25.22 4.54 -2.41
N ALA A 3 25.60 4.18 -3.64
CA ALA A 3 24.72 4.19 -4.81
C ALA A 3 23.27 3.66 -4.58
N PRO A 4 23.04 2.55 -3.86
CA PRO A 4 21.68 2.06 -3.60
C PRO A 4 20.83 3.00 -2.73
N THR A 5 21.44 3.68 -1.75
CA THR A 5 20.71 4.64 -0.89
C THR A 5 20.27 5.89 -1.64
N ALA A 6 21.05 6.33 -2.63
CA ALA A 6 20.68 7.45 -3.49
C ALA A 6 19.48 7.11 -4.39
N VAL A 7 19.46 5.89 -4.96
CA VAL A 7 18.33 5.40 -5.76
C VAL A 7 17.07 5.26 -4.90
N LEU A 8 17.16 4.65 -3.73
CA LEU A 8 16.02 4.51 -2.82
C LEU A 8 15.42 5.87 -2.45
N LYS A 9 16.26 6.87 -2.16
CA LYS A 9 15.80 8.23 -1.83
C LYS A 9 15.13 8.92 -3.02
N ALA A 10 15.62 8.69 -4.23
CA ALA A 10 15.03 9.24 -5.45
C ALA A 10 13.66 8.59 -5.73
N GLU A 11 13.58 7.25 -5.69
CA GLU A 11 12.33 6.50 -5.87
C GLU A 11 11.31 6.85 -4.77
N LEU A 12 11.74 6.99 -3.51
CA LEU A 12 10.86 7.40 -2.41
C LEU A 12 10.26 8.78 -2.68
N ARG A 13 11.07 9.74 -3.15
CA ARG A 13 10.60 11.08 -3.48
C ARG A 13 9.65 11.06 -4.68
N LEU A 14 9.89 10.20 -5.66
CA LEU A 14 9.00 10.04 -6.81
C LEU A 14 7.67 9.42 -6.39
N PHE A 15 7.72 8.35 -5.60
CA PHE A 15 6.54 7.66 -5.06
C PHE A 15 5.68 8.60 -4.20
N LEU A 16 6.31 9.42 -3.36
CA LEU A 16 5.62 10.44 -2.58
C LEU A 16 4.99 11.56 -3.43
N ARG A 17 5.39 11.70 -4.70
CA ARG A 17 4.85 12.66 -5.66
C ARG A 17 3.79 12.08 -6.58
N GLU A 18 3.46 10.80 -6.43
CA GLU A 18 2.38 10.13 -7.16
C GLU A 18 1.15 10.03 -6.26
N PRO A 19 0.40 11.14 -6.06
CA PRO A 19 -0.71 11.20 -5.10
C PRO A 19 -1.79 10.18 -5.40
N PHE A 20 -1.98 9.83 -6.67
CA PHE A 20 -2.95 8.83 -7.09
C PHE A 20 -2.63 7.44 -6.54
N SER A 21 -1.37 7.01 -6.62
CA SER A 21 -0.94 5.70 -6.10
C SER A 21 -1.04 5.64 -4.58
N LEU A 22 -0.58 6.70 -3.90
CA LEU A 22 -0.67 6.80 -2.43
C LEU A 22 -2.12 6.78 -1.94
N PHE A 23 -3.00 7.49 -2.65
CA PHE A 23 -4.42 7.52 -2.32
C PHE A 23 -5.02 6.12 -2.38
N TRP A 24 -4.82 5.39 -3.47
CA TRP A 24 -5.40 4.06 -3.62
C TRP A 24 -4.81 3.00 -2.70
N ILE A 25 -3.50 3.08 -2.40
CA ILE A 25 -2.83 2.08 -1.56
C ILE A 25 -3.11 2.32 -0.07
N VAL A 26 -3.13 3.57 0.39
CA VAL A 26 -3.12 3.91 1.82
C VAL A 26 -4.43 4.54 2.27
N VAL A 27 -4.90 5.54 1.53
CA VAL A 27 -6.06 6.33 1.93
C VAL A 27 -7.34 5.53 1.72
N PHE A 28 -7.53 4.94 0.54
CA PHE A 28 -8.77 4.24 0.17
C PHE A 28 -9.15 3.09 1.10
N PRO A 29 -8.26 2.15 1.48
CA PRO A 29 -8.64 1.06 2.40
C PRO A 29 -9.05 1.57 3.78
N THR A 30 -8.37 2.61 4.27
CA THR A 30 -8.67 3.25 5.55
C THR A 30 -9.99 4.03 5.49
N LEU A 31 -10.23 4.76 4.40
CA LEU A 31 -11.46 5.51 4.16
C LEU A 31 -12.67 4.59 4.02
N LEU A 32 -12.50 3.46 3.32
CA LEU A 32 -13.53 2.43 3.20
C LEU A 32 -13.96 1.92 4.58
N LEU A 33 -12.99 1.56 5.44
CA LEU A 33 -13.30 1.17 6.82
C LEU A 33 -13.99 2.28 7.61
N ALA A 34 -13.52 3.52 7.50
CA ALA A 34 -14.13 4.65 8.20
C ALA A 34 -15.58 4.89 7.75
N ILE A 35 -15.87 4.76 6.45
CA ILE A 35 -17.23 4.90 5.88
C ILE A 35 -18.13 3.75 6.33
N LEU A 36 -17.70 2.50 6.18
CA LEU A 36 -18.46 1.35 6.68
C LEU A 36 -18.74 1.49 8.17
N GLY A 37 -17.73 1.93 8.91
CA GLY A 37 -17.86 2.18 10.31
C GLY A 37 -18.73 3.36 10.69
N LEU A 38 -19.04 4.29 9.79
CA LEU A 38 -20.00 5.36 10.08
C LEU A 38 -21.44 4.83 10.17
N ILE A 39 -21.69 3.63 9.63
CA ILE A 39 -23.00 2.97 9.65
C ILE A 39 -23.23 2.34 11.04
N PRO A 40 -24.20 2.83 11.82
CA PRO A 40 -24.43 2.35 13.20
C PRO A 40 -24.71 0.84 13.27
N SER A 41 -25.45 0.31 12.29
CA SER A 41 -25.78 -1.12 12.18
C SER A 41 -24.55 -2.03 12.01
N PHE A 42 -23.42 -1.52 11.53
CA PHE A 42 -22.17 -2.31 11.41
C PHE A 42 -21.31 -2.28 12.67
N ARG A 43 -21.66 -1.43 13.65
CA ARG A 43 -21.04 -1.37 14.98
C ARG A 43 -21.75 -2.25 16.01
N GLU A 44 -23.00 -2.62 15.75
CA GLU A 44 -23.76 -3.46 16.67
C GLU A 44 -23.32 -4.92 16.56
N PRO A 45 -23.06 -5.60 17.69
CA PRO A 45 -22.82 -7.04 17.70
C PRO A 45 -24.07 -7.76 17.20
N SER A 46 -23.98 -8.50 16.10
CA SER A 46 -25.10 -9.28 15.61
C SER A 46 -25.00 -10.73 16.10
N ALA A 47 -26.14 -11.30 16.49
CA ALA A 47 -26.22 -12.70 16.88
C ALA A 47 -25.87 -13.65 15.72
N GLU A 48 -26.10 -13.22 14.47
CA GLU A 48 -25.76 -13.96 13.25
C GLU A 48 -24.25 -14.10 13.02
N LEU A 49 -23.42 -13.18 13.54
CA LEU A 49 -21.95 -13.23 13.45
C LEU A 49 -21.27 -13.84 14.69
N GLY A 50 -22.05 -14.52 15.55
CA GLY A 50 -21.52 -15.12 16.79
C GLY A 50 -21.11 -14.10 17.85
N GLY A 51 -21.75 -12.92 17.86
CA GLY A 51 -21.46 -11.84 18.81
C GLY A 51 -20.32 -10.90 18.37
N ASN A 52 -19.76 -11.09 17.18
CA ASN A 52 -18.80 -10.16 16.58
C ASN A 52 -19.51 -9.06 15.80
N ARG A 53 -18.87 -7.90 15.67
CA ARG A 53 -19.40 -6.79 14.88
C ARG A 53 -19.01 -6.98 13.43
N VAL A 54 -19.88 -6.54 12.51
CA VAL A 54 -19.60 -6.61 11.07
C VAL A 54 -18.27 -5.92 10.73
N ILE A 55 -17.96 -4.82 11.40
CA ILE A 55 -16.70 -4.09 11.17
C ILE A 55 -15.43 -4.89 11.47
N ASP A 56 -15.46 -5.80 12.45
CA ASP A 56 -14.30 -6.59 12.83
C ASP A 56 -13.92 -7.60 11.73
N LEU A 57 -14.90 -8.06 10.95
CA LEU A 57 -14.67 -8.87 9.75
C LEU A 57 -14.09 -8.07 8.58
N TYR A 58 -14.39 -6.77 8.48
CA TYR A 58 -13.91 -5.93 7.38
C TYR A 58 -12.48 -5.44 7.58
N VAL A 59 -11.93 -5.46 8.79
CA VAL A 59 -10.51 -5.13 9.05
C VAL A 59 -9.56 -5.99 8.21
N PRO A 60 -9.59 -7.35 8.25
CA PRO A 60 -8.71 -8.18 7.42
C PRO A 60 -8.98 -8.01 5.91
N VAL A 61 -10.23 -7.77 5.51
CA VAL A 61 -10.59 -7.49 4.11
C VAL A 61 -9.88 -6.23 3.61
N SER A 62 -9.79 -5.20 4.46
CA SER A 62 -9.18 -3.93 4.11
C SER A 62 -7.65 -4.03 4.02
N VAL A 63 -7.03 -4.86 4.87
CA VAL A 63 -5.61 -5.21 4.76
C VAL A 63 -5.32 -5.96 3.46
N LEU A 64 -6.18 -6.93 3.11
CA LEU A 64 -6.07 -7.66 1.85
C LEU A 64 -6.19 -6.72 0.64
N LEU A 65 -7.17 -5.81 0.68
CA LEU A 65 -7.38 -4.81 -0.35
C LEU A 65 -6.15 -3.91 -0.54
N ALA A 66 -5.57 -3.39 0.55
CA ALA A 66 -4.34 -2.59 0.50
C ALA A 66 -3.17 -3.36 -0.12
N THR A 67 -3.04 -4.64 0.22
CA THR A 67 -1.98 -5.52 -0.30
C THR A 67 -2.14 -5.77 -1.80
N ILE A 68 -3.36 -6.03 -2.27
CA ILE A 68 -3.67 -6.19 -3.69
C ILE A 68 -3.38 -4.89 -4.45
N MET A 69 -3.80 -3.75 -3.90
CA MET A 69 -3.54 -2.45 -4.53
C MET A 69 -2.04 -2.17 -4.68
N ALA A 70 -1.26 -2.41 -3.63
CA ALA A 70 0.19 -2.19 -3.68
C ALA A 70 0.92 -3.19 -4.59
N GLY A 71 0.61 -4.49 -4.47
CA GLY A 71 1.37 -5.57 -5.11
C GLY A 71 0.94 -5.89 -6.53
N LEU A 72 -0.35 -5.83 -6.84
CA LEU A 72 -0.91 -6.23 -8.14
C LEU A 72 -1.30 -5.04 -9.01
N MET A 73 -1.85 -3.97 -8.43
CA MET A 73 -2.31 -2.81 -9.19
C MET A 73 -1.22 -1.77 -9.42
N ALA A 74 -0.40 -1.46 -8.40
CA ALA A 74 0.59 -0.39 -8.50
C ALA A 74 1.95 -0.85 -9.01
N LEU A 75 2.49 -1.94 -8.46
CA LEU A 75 3.85 -2.38 -8.77
C LEU A 75 4.06 -2.82 -10.25
N PRO A 76 3.17 -3.62 -10.89
CA PRO A 76 3.41 -4.10 -12.26
C PRO A 76 3.37 -3.00 -13.33
N PRO A 77 2.41 -2.04 -13.35
CA PRO A 77 2.42 -0.95 -14.30
C PRO A 77 3.64 -0.05 -14.18
N VAL A 78 4.11 0.19 -12.95
CA VAL A 78 5.36 0.93 -12.71
C VAL A 78 6.53 0.18 -13.37
N LEU A 79 6.71 -1.10 -13.06
CA LEU A 79 7.76 -1.93 -13.65
C LEU A 79 7.69 -2.00 -15.19
N ALA A 80 6.49 -2.12 -15.75
CA ALA A 80 6.26 -2.13 -17.18
C ALA A 80 6.68 -0.79 -17.82
N GLY A 81 6.28 0.34 -17.23
CA GLY A 81 6.68 1.67 -17.70
C GLY A 81 8.20 1.91 -17.65
N TYR A 82 8.91 1.31 -16.68
CA TYR A 82 10.38 1.36 -16.63
C TYR A 82 11.04 0.48 -17.72
N ARG A 83 10.41 -0.65 -18.07
CA ARG A 83 10.85 -1.53 -19.16
C ARG A 83 10.66 -0.86 -20.53
N GLU A 84 9.49 -0.29 -20.78
CA GLU A 84 9.16 0.39 -22.05
C GLU A 84 10.06 1.59 -22.33
N ARG A 85 10.39 2.38 -21.29
CA ARG A 85 11.30 3.52 -21.41
C ARG A 85 12.78 3.15 -21.49
N GLY A 86 13.11 1.86 -21.44
CA GLY A 86 14.49 1.36 -21.48
C GLY A 86 15.37 1.84 -20.32
N ILE A 87 14.77 2.32 -19.22
CA ILE A 87 15.49 2.88 -18.07
C ILE A 87 16.36 1.81 -17.42
N LEU A 88 15.86 0.56 -17.33
CA LEU A 88 16.62 -0.58 -16.81
C LEU A 88 17.90 -0.85 -17.63
N ARG A 89 17.85 -0.65 -18.94
CA ARG A 89 18.98 -0.84 -19.87
C ARG A 89 19.97 0.34 -19.85
N ARG A 90 19.49 1.55 -19.56
CA ARG A 90 20.37 2.73 -19.31
C ARG A 90 21.01 2.68 -17.92
N MET A 91 20.35 2.09 -16.93
CA MET A 91 20.94 1.87 -15.62
C MET A 91 22.03 0.79 -15.64
N SER A 92 21.92 -0.24 -16.48
CA SER A 92 22.98 -1.26 -16.62
C SER A 92 24.32 -0.72 -17.17
N THR A 93 24.32 0.47 -17.79
CA THR A 93 25.55 1.15 -18.22
C THR A 93 26.12 2.11 -17.17
N THR A 94 25.50 2.20 -15.99
CA THR A 94 25.98 2.96 -14.83
C THR A 94 26.50 1.99 -13.76
N PRO A 95 27.35 2.43 -12.81
CA PRO A 95 27.85 1.57 -11.73
C PRO A 95 26.77 1.02 -10.77
N VAL A 96 25.48 1.34 -10.99
CA VAL A 96 24.36 0.89 -10.18
C VAL A 96 23.71 -0.36 -10.78
N ARG A 97 23.65 -1.44 -10.00
CA ARG A 97 22.98 -2.67 -10.43
C ARG A 97 21.47 -2.45 -10.61
N PRO A 98 20.85 -2.91 -11.72
CA PRO A 98 19.40 -2.80 -11.96
C PRO A 98 18.53 -3.41 -10.84
N ALA A 99 19.06 -4.43 -10.17
CA ALA A 99 18.42 -5.06 -9.01
C ALA A 99 18.18 -4.09 -7.84
N ALA A 100 19.00 -3.04 -7.70
CA ALA A 100 18.82 -2.05 -6.64
C ALA A 100 17.54 -1.21 -6.85
N LEU A 101 17.15 -0.92 -8.10
CA LEU A 101 15.91 -0.21 -8.40
C LEU A 101 14.68 -1.10 -8.17
N LEU A 102 14.75 -2.36 -8.59
CA LEU A 102 13.69 -3.34 -8.33
C LEU A 102 13.48 -3.55 -6.82
N ALA A 103 14.57 -3.73 -6.07
CA ALA A 103 14.52 -3.87 -4.61
C ALA A 103 13.96 -2.61 -3.93
N ALA A 104 14.32 -1.41 -4.40
CA ALA A 104 13.78 -0.16 -3.89
C ALA A 104 12.26 -0.07 -4.11
N GLN A 105 11.74 -0.44 -5.28
CA GLN A 105 10.30 -0.40 -5.54
C GLN A 105 9.52 -1.43 -4.74
N ILE A 106 10.03 -2.65 -4.62
CA ILE A 106 9.41 -3.68 -3.76
C ILE A 106 9.37 -3.16 -2.32
N ALA A 107 10.48 -2.62 -1.81
CA ALA A 107 10.54 -2.07 -0.46
C ALA A 107 9.54 -0.91 -0.24
N LEU A 108 9.41 0.00 -1.22
CA LEU A 108 8.48 1.13 -1.14
C LEU A 108 7.01 0.69 -1.14
N HIS A 109 6.63 -0.20 -2.07
CA HIS A 109 5.25 -0.70 -2.14
C HIS A 109 4.91 -1.57 -0.92
N PHE A 110 5.87 -2.37 -0.45
CA PHE A 110 5.73 -3.13 0.79
C PHE A 110 5.55 -2.21 2.00
N ALA A 111 6.36 -1.16 2.12
CA ALA A 111 6.22 -0.18 3.19
C ALA A 111 4.86 0.55 3.12
N ALA A 112 4.40 0.92 1.92
CA ALA A 112 3.09 1.53 1.74
C ALA A 112 1.93 0.60 2.14
N ALA A 113 1.99 -0.68 1.73
CA ALA A 113 1.03 -1.70 2.14
C ALA A 113 1.05 -1.91 3.67
N LEU A 114 2.23 -1.95 4.28
CA LEU A 114 2.38 -2.09 5.72
C LEU A 114 1.79 -0.90 6.47
N VAL A 115 2.06 0.34 6.02
CA VAL A 115 1.44 1.54 6.59
C VAL A 115 -0.08 1.49 6.47
N SER A 116 -0.61 1.11 5.30
CA SER A 116 -2.05 0.96 5.12
C SER A 116 -2.65 -0.11 6.03
N ALA A 117 -1.98 -1.25 6.20
CA ALA A 117 -2.44 -2.33 7.08
C ALA A 117 -2.46 -1.87 8.54
N LEU A 118 -1.41 -1.17 9.00
CA LEU A 118 -1.36 -0.60 10.34
C LEU A 118 -2.46 0.45 10.55
N LEU A 119 -2.72 1.31 9.57
CA LEU A 119 -3.82 2.29 9.63
C LEU A 119 -5.18 1.61 9.68
N ALA A 120 -5.40 0.57 8.86
CA ALA A 120 -6.65 -0.20 8.87
C ALA A 120 -6.89 -0.86 10.24
N ILE A 121 -5.86 -1.48 10.82
CA ILE A 121 -5.93 -2.11 12.14
C ILE A 121 -6.14 -1.06 13.23
N ALA A 122 -5.41 0.06 13.19
CA ALA A 122 -5.56 1.15 14.14
C ALA A 122 -6.96 1.76 14.08
N THR A 123 -7.51 1.95 12.88
CA THR A 123 -8.88 2.45 12.68
C THR A 123 -9.90 1.45 13.23
N GLY A 124 -9.71 0.15 12.94
CA GLY A 124 -10.52 -0.93 13.52
C GLY A 124 -10.53 -0.90 15.05
N ARG A 125 -9.35 -0.72 15.67
CA ARG A 125 -9.19 -0.71 17.13
C ARG A 125 -9.57 0.60 17.83
N LEU A 126 -9.39 1.76 17.20
CA LEU A 126 -9.61 3.06 17.85
C LEU A 126 -11.01 3.62 17.59
N ALA A 127 -11.56 3.41 16.39
CA ALA A 127 -12.90 3.90 16.06
C ALA A 127 -14.00 2.92 16.49
N PHE A 128 -13.66 1.64 16.63
CA PHE A 128 -14.56 0.57 17.07
C PHE A 128 -13.90 -0.22 18.21
N GLY A 129 -13.06 0.40 19.03
CA GLY A 129 -12.58 -0.24 20.27
C GLY A 129 -13.70 -0.34 21.29
#